data_AF-A0A820B687-F1
#
_entry.id   AF-A0A820B687-F1
#
_cell.length_a   1.000
_cell.length_b   1.000
_cell.length_c   1.000
_cell.angle_alpha   90.00
_cell.angle_beta   90.00
_cell.angle_gamma   90.00
#
_symmetry.space_group_name_H-M   'P 1'
#
loop_
_entity.id
_entity.type
_entity.pdbx_description
1 polymer ?
#
loop_
_entity_poly.entity_id
_entity_poly.type
_entity_poly.pdbx_seq_one_letter_code
_entity_poly.pdbx_strand_id
1 'polypeptide(L)'
;MNTVVTTASKREYLVFDATNCGPGFSLTEHNTNVRKTSSNGVWYPCLIGNAGWSRGAHYWSVRIHDRGPSGHVQVGIVNGNTDMSANTDLATGSNGYGYYVVNGNKLAFASQIGFSQTIPRNG
;
A
#
# COMPACT_ATOMS: atom_id res chain seq x y z
N MET A 1 28.28 35.50 -13.52
CA MET A 1 28.21 34.05 -13.24
C MET A 1 26.75 33.67 -13.18
N ASN A 2 26.26 32.88 -14.15
CA ASN A 2 24.88 32.41 -14.16
C ASN A 2 24.84 31.06 -13.44
N THR A 3 24.22 31.03 -12.26
CA THR A 3 23.93 29.79 -11.55
C THR A 3 22.73 29.14 -12.22
N VAL A 4 22.97 28.08 -12.99
CA VAL A 4 21.90 27.21 -13.48
C VAL A 4 21.46 26.35 -12.31
N VAL A 5 20.33 26.69 -11.70
CA VAL A 5 19.61 25.79 -10.80
C VAL A 5 18.91 24.77 -11.67
N THR A 6 19.55 23.60 -11.86
CA THR A 6 18.85 22.43 -12.39
C THR A 6 17.83 21.98 -11.35
N THR A 7 16.57 22.35 -11.54
CA THR A 7 15.46 21.66 -10.90
C THR A 7 15.51 20.20 -11.35
N ALA A 8 15.88 19.31 -10.43
CA ALA A 8 15.75 17.89 -10.66
C ALA A 8 14.31 17.61 -11.09
N SER A 9 14.15 16.99 -12.26
CA SER A 9 12.89 16.42 -12.71
C SER A 9 12.31 15.60 -11.56
N LYS A 10 11.15 16.02 -11.05
CA LYS A 10 10.39 15.33 -10.02
C LYS A 10 10.03 13.96 -10.59
N ARG A 11 10.85 12.95 -10.33
CA ARG A 11 10.46 11.56 -10.61
C ARG A 11 9.35 11.23 -9.62
N GLU A 12 8.12 11.20 -10.11
CA GLU A 12 6.92 10.84 -9.35
C GLU A 12 6.93 9.32 -9.10
N TYR A 13 7.83 8.87 -8.24
CA TYR A 13 7.80 7.49 -7.77
C TYR A 13 6.65 7.33 -6.78
N LEU A 14 5.95 6.21 -6.89
CA LEU A 14 5.06 5.74 -5.83
C LEU A 14 5.92 5.45 -4.60
N VAL A 15 5.72 6.21 -3.54
CA VAL A 15 6.37 6.01 -2.23
C VAL A 15 5.31 5.89 -1.15
N PHE A 16 5.68 5.37 0.00
CA PHE A 16 4.80 5.30 1.14
C PHE A 16 4.60 6.68 1.78
N ASP A 17 3.35 6.99 2.13
CA ASP A 17 3.00 8.22 2.81
C ASP A 17 3.31 8.09 4.31
N ALA A 18 4.37 8.79 4.74
CA ALA A 18 4.79 8.79 6.14
C ALA A 18 3.76 9.44 7.08
N THR A 19 2.88 10.30 6.56
CA THR A 19 1.83 10.95 7.36
C THR A 19 0.62 10.05 7.58
N ASN A 20 0.44 9.06 6.70
CA ASN A 20 -0.65 8.09 6.75
C ASN A 20 -0.09 6.65 6.87
N CYS A 21 0.77 6.49 7.87
CA CYS A 21 1.48 5.27 8.18
C CYS A 21 1.12 4.84 9.61
N GLY A 22 0.53 3.65 9.73
CA GLY A 22 0.14 3.07 11.01
C GLY A 22 1.33 2.87 11.96
N PRO A 23 1.06 2.78 13.27
CA PRO A 23 2.11 2.66 14.28
C PRO A 23 2.88 1.34 14.10
N GLY A 24 4.17 1.37 14.44
CA GLY A 24 5.01 0.17 14.39
C GLY A 24 5.59 -0.15 13.01
N PHE A 25 5.62 0.83 12.10
CA PHE A 25 6.42 0.78 10.89
C PHE A 25 7.64 1.70 10.99
N SER A 26 8.71 1.29 10.33
CA SER A 26 9.84 2.15 9.97
C SER A 26 9.92 2.23 8.46
N LEU A 27 9.95 3.46 7.95
CA LEU A 27 10.15 3.76 6.54
C LEU A 27 11.62 4.14 6.32
N THR A 28 12.22 3.59 5.26
CA THR A 28 13.60 3.86 4.86
C THR A 28 13.67 4.10 3.35
N GLU A 29 14.85 4.49 2.86
CA GLU A 29 15.13 4.70 1.43
C GLU A 29 14.14 5.67 0.75
N HIS A 30 13.95 6.86 1.34
CA HIS A 30 12.98 7.85 0.83
C HIS A 30 11.54 7.30 0.79
N ASN A 31 11.18 6.51 1.81
CA ASN A 31 9.87 5.88 1.97
C ASN A 31 9.51 4.85 0.89
N THR A 32 10.48 4.24 0.22
CA THR A 32 10.20 3.10 -0.68
C THR A 32 10.24 1.76 0.04
N ASN A 33 10.89 1.70 1.20
CA ASN A 33 11.02 0.49 1.99
C ASN A 33 10.27 0.64 3.31
N VAL A 34 9.58 -0.43 3.70
CA VAL A 34 8.84 -0.51 4.95
C VAL A 34 9.24 -1.76 5.72
N ARG A 35 9.43 -1.61 7.03
CA ARG A 35 9.66 -2.71 7.96
C ARG A 35 8.74 -2.56 9.17
N LYS A 36 8.04 -3.64 9.54
CA LYS A 36 7.33 -3.71 10.82
C LYS A 36 8.35 -3.79 11.95
N THR A 37 8.32 -2.86 12.89
CA THR A 37 9.29 -2.72 13.99
C THR A 37 8.74 -3.14 15.35
N SER A 38 7.42 -3.28 15.51
CA SER A 38 6.81 -3.73 16.76
C SER A 38 6.19 -5.12 16.64
N SER A 39 6.48 -5.97 17.63
CA SER A 39 5.75 -7.22 17.92
C SER A 39 4.54 -7.00 18.83
N ASN A 40 4.38 -5.78 19.36
CA ASN A 40 3.57 -5.51 20.54
C ASN A 40 2.16 -5.08 20.14
N GLY A 41 1.25 -6.04 19.95
CA GLY A 41 -0.22 -5.84 20.00
C GLY A 41 -0.90 -5.15 18.81
N VAL A 42 -0.14 -4.52 17.90
CA VAL A 42 -0.67 -3.97 16.65
C VAL A 42 -0.59 -5.08 15.59
N TRP A 43 -1.64 -5.89 15.53
CA TRP A 43 -1.66 -7.10 14.70
C TRP A 43 -1.57 -6.78 13.21
N TYR A 44 -2.21 -5.68 12.77
CA TYR A 44 -2.39 -5.36 11.34
C TYR A 44 -2.18 -3.87 11.04
N PRO A 45 -1.03 -3.25 11.37
CA PRO A 45 -0.82 -1.87 10.95
C PRO A 45 -0.84 -1.79 9.43
N CYS A 46 -1.44 -0.73 8.90
CA CYS A 46 -1.50 -0.44 7.47
C CYS A 46 -0.75 0.86 7.16
N LEU A 47 -0.48 1.07 5.88
CA LEU A 47 0.01 2.33 5.35
C LEU A 47 -0.47 2.45 3.90
N ILE A 48 -0.45 3.67 3.36
CA ILE A 48 -0.82 3.92 1.97
C ILE A 48 0.36 4.49 1.16
N GLY A 49 0.25 4.38 -0.16
CA GLY A 49 1.10 5.14 -1.07
C GLY A 49 0.68 6.61 -1.14
N ASN A 50 1.60 7.46 -1.61
CA ASN A 50 1.39 8.90 -1.78
C ASN A 50 0.58 9.30 -3.03
N ALA A 51 -0.06 8.33 -3.70
CA ALA A 51 -0.76 8.55 -4.96
C ALA A 51 -2.19 8.02 -4.89
N GLY A 52 -3.13 8.81 -5.43
CA GLY A 52 -4.53 8.43 -5.62
C GLY A 52 -4.85 8.31 -7.10
N TRP A 53 -5.70 7.35 -7.44
CA TRP A 53 -6.10 7.06 -8.82
C TRP A 53 -7.61 7.17 -8.98
N SER A 54 -8.06 7.97 -9.93
CA SER A 54 -9.48 8.20 -10.18
C SER A 54 -9.96 7.73 -11.56
N ARG A 55 -9.03 7.45 -12.48
CA ARG A 55 -9.35 7.00 -13.85
C ARG A 55 -8.13 6.42 -14.56
N GLY A 56 -8.37 5.50 -15.48
CA GLY A 56 -7.35 4.89 -16.34
C GLY A 56 -6.93 3.51 -15.85
N ALA A 57 -5.83 3.01 -16.41
CA ALA A 57 -5.19 1.77 -16.00
C ALA A 57 -3.87 2.09 -15.29
N HIS A 58 -3.69 1.51 -14.09
CA HIS A 58 -2.52 1.76 -13.26
C HIS A 58 -1.82 0.46 -12.95
N TYR A 59 -0.49 0.51 -12.93
CA TYR A 59 0.36 -0.61 -12.59
C TYR A 59 1.35 -0.18 -11.52
N TRP A 60 1.51 -1.04 -10.52
CA TRP A 60 2.52 -0.91 -9.49
C TRP A 60 2.95 -2.30 -9.03
N SER A 61 4.12 -2.38 -8.42
CA SER A 61 4.68 -3.62 -7.91
C SER A 61 5.30 -3.38 -6.55
N VAL A 62 5.12 -4.33 -5.64
CA VAL A 62 5.77 -4.35 -4.33
C VAL A 62 6.65 -5.59 -4.24
N ARG A 63 7.86 -5.44 -3.71
CA ARG A 63 8.78 -6.54 -3.44
C ARG A 63 8.74 -6.89 -1.97
N ILE A 64 8.49 -8.16 -1.66
CA ILE A 64 8.58 -8.67 -0.28
C ILE A 64 10.01 -9.16 -0.05
N HIS A 65 10.76 -8.42 0.77
CA HIS A 65 12.13 -8.79 1.15
C HIS A 65 12.15 -9.85 2.24
N ASP A 66 11.26 -9.71 3.23
CA ASP A 66 11.08 -10.65 4.33
C ASP A 66 9.60 -10.60 4.75
N ARG A 67 8.99 -11.77 4.95
CA ARG A 67 7.58 -11.92 5.36
C ARG A 67 7.43 -12.24 6.86
N GLY A 68 8.54 -12.42 7.57
CA GLY A 68 8.55 -12.90 8.95
C GLY A 68 8.01 -14.33 9.08
N PRO A 69 7.88 -14.83 10.32
CA PRO A 69 7.54 -16.23 10.58
C PRO A 69 6.11 -16.59 10.15
N SER A 70 5.15 -15.68 10.29
CA SER A 70 3.74 -15.94 9.96
C SER A 70 3.36 -15.53 8.52
N GLY A 71 4.14 -14.66 7.88
CA GLY A 71 3.92 -14.29 6.48
C GLY A 71 2.69 -13.43 6.19
N HIS A 72 1.96 -12.95 7.20
CA HIS A 72 0.74 -12.18 7.01
C HIS A 72 1.04 -10.75 6.53
N VAL A 73 1.28 -10.62 5.23
CA VAL A 73 1.33 -9.35 4.51
C VAL A 73 0.10 -9.25 3.63
N GLN A 74 -0.62 -8.13 3.72
CA GLN A 74 -1.74 -7.80 2.85
C GLN A 74 -1.28 -6.75 1.84
N VAL A 75 -1.69 -6.90 0.58
CA VAL A 75 -1.39 -5.97 -0.50
C VAL A 75 -2.68 -5.65 -1.23
N GLY A 76 -2.96 -4.37 -1.46
CA GLY A 76 -4.26 -3.95 -1.96
C GLY A 76 -4.37 -2.46 -2.30
N ILE A 77 -5.61 -2.05 -2.51
CA ILE A 77 -6.03 -0.68 -2.79
C ILE A 77 -7.18 -0.31 -1.85
N VAL A 78 -7.30 0.97 -1.54
CA VAL A 78 -8.34 1.50 -0.64
C VAL A 78 -8.93 2.78 -1.23
N ASN A 79 -10.02 3.26 -0.62
CA ASN A 79 -10.59 4.56 -0.99
C ASN A 79 -9.59 5.68 -0.65
N GLY A 80 -9.56 6.75 -1.45
CA GLY A 80 -8.66 7.89 -1.24
C GLY A 80 -8.86 8.62 0.09
N ASN A 81 -10.02 8.47 0.74
CA ASN A 81 -10.32 9.10 2.03
C ASN A 81 -10.02 8.19 3.24
N THR A 82 -9.38 7.04 3.02
CA THR A 82 -9.04 6.11 4.11
C THR A 82 -7.88 6.64 4.95
N ASP A 83 -8.08 6.69 6.26
CA ASP A 83 -7.03 6.91 7.24
C ASP A 83 -6.46 5.56 7.73
N MET A 84 -5.19 5.32 7.41
CA MET A 84 -4.39 4.17 7.84
C MET A 84 -3.37 4.52 8.93
N SER A 85 -3.38 5.76 9.45
CA SER A 85 -2.49 6.17 10.55
C SER A 85 -2.85 5.50 11.88
N ALA A 86 -4.07 4.97 12.00
CA ALA A 86 -4.51 4.14 13.12
C ALA A 86 -4.14 2.66 12.95
N ASN A 87 -4.26 1.87 14.02
CA ASN A 87 -4.19 0.39 13.95
C ASN A 87 -5.46 -0.16 13.29
N THR A 88 -5.55 -0.02 11.97
CA THR A 88 -6.65 -0.52 11.15
C THR A 88 -6.11 -1.53 10.15
N ASP A 89 -6.87 -2.57 9.87
CA ASP A 89 -6.55 -3.49 8.78
C ASP A 89 -7.18 -2.99 7.46
N LEU A 90 -6.70 -3.54 6.34
CA LEU A 90 -7.21 -3.22 5.01
C LEU A 90 -8.67 -3.70 4.80
N ALA A 91 -9.15 -4.53 5.72
CA ALA A 91 -10.43 -5.20 5.67
C ALA A 91 -11.52 -4.38 6.40
N THR A 92 -11.41 -4.22 7.70
CA THR A 92 -12.49 -3.75 8.58
C THR A 92 -12.71 -2.23 8.59
N GLY A 93 -11.77 -1.41 8.08
CA GLY A 93 -11.87 0.06 8.18
C GLY A 93 -11.91 0.86 6.87
N SER A 94 -11.52 0.27 5.73
CA SER A 94 -11.03 1.06 4.59
C SER A 94 -11.79 1.00 3.27
N ASN A 95 -12.90 0.26 3.16
CA ASN A 95 -13.55 -0.03 1.88
C ASN A 95 -12.52 -0.50 0.82
N GLY A 96 -11.63 -1.39 1.25
CA GLY A 96 -10.47 -1.83 0.51
C GLY A 96 -10.66 -3.15 -0.22
N TYR A 97 -9.78 -3.38 -1.20
CA TYR A 97 -9.60 -4.66 -1.87
C TYR A 97 -8.14 -5.06 -1.76
N GLY A 98 -7.89 -6.30 -1.38
CA GLY A 98 -6.53 -6.79 -1.31
C GLY A 98 -6.46 -8.30 -1.29
N TYR A 99 -5.27 -8.81 -1.03
CA TYR A 99 -5.04 -10.23 -0.85
C TYR A 99 -3.90 -10.46 0.14
N TYR A 100 -3.92 -11.62 0.77
CA TYR A 100 -2.80 -12.10 1.57
C TYR A 100 -1.71 -12.66 0.67
N VAL A 101 -0.47 -12.20 0.88
CA VAL A 101 0.70 -12.73 0.15
C VAL A 101 0.97 -14.19 0.53
N VAL A 102 0.69 -14.60 1.77
CA VAL A 102 1.02 -15.95 2.26
C VAL A 102 0.23 -17.08 1.58
N ASN A 103 -1.02 -16.84 1.18
CA ASN A 103 -1.90 -17.88 0.64
C ASN A 103 -2.76 -17.41 -0.55
N GLY A 104 -2.61 -16.17 -1.00
CA GLY A 104 -3.40 -15.62 -2.10
C GLY A 104 -4.87 -15.38 -1.77
N ASN A 105 -5.30 -15.58 -0.52
CA ASN A 105 -6.69 -15.37 -0.14
C ASN A 105 -7.07 -13.91 -0.36
N LYS A 106 -8.11 -13.70 -1.15
CA LYS A 106 -8.65 -12.38 -1.47
C LYS A 106 -9.43 -11.84 -0.28
N LEU A 107 -9.25 -10.56 -0.01
CA LEU A 107 -10.02 -9.78 0.93
C LEU A 107 -10.87 -8.82 0.12
N ALA A 108 -12.19 -9.00 0.18
CA ALA A 108 -13.15 -8.11 -0.43
C ALA A 108 -14.30 -7.88 0.55
N PHE A 109 -14.69 -6.62 0.75
CA PHE A 109 -15.92 -6.29 1.46
C PHE A 109 -17.09 -6.30 0.48
N ALA A 110 -18.13 -7.04 0.86
CA ALA A 110 -19.19 -7.55 -0.01
C ALA A 110 -20.31 -6.54 -0.37
N SER A 111 -20.12 -5.22 -0.19
CA SER A 111 -21.21 -4.26 -0.40
C SER A 111 -21.06 -3.29 -1.57
N GLN A 112 -19.96 -3.27 -2.33
CA GLN A 112 -19.86 -2.33 -3.47
C GLN A 112 -19.33 -2.93 -4.78
N ILE A 113 -20.27 -2.97 -5.72
CA ILE A 113 -20.19 -3.07 -7.17
C ILE A 113 -19.15 -2.06 -7.68
N GLY A 114 -18.02 -2.52 -8.21
CA GLY A 114 -17.03 -1.60 -8.79
C GLY A 114 -15.72 -2.23 -9.24
N PHE A 115 -15.36 -3.40 -8.70
CA PHE A 115 -14.14 -4.10 -9.09
C PHE A 115 -14.47 -5.45 -9.74
N SER A 116 -14.44 -5.48 -11.07
CA SER A 116 -14.56 -6.72 -11.84
C SER A 116 -13.24 -7.49 -11.80
N GLN A 117 -13.28 -8.75 -11.38
CA GLN A 117 -12.15 -9.67 -11.48
C GLN A 117 -12.04 -10.25 -12.90
N THR A 118 -12.00 -9.42 -13.93
CA THR A 118 -11.69 -9.91 -15.28
C THR A 118 -10.19 -9.87 -15.45
N ILE A 119 -9.50 -10.93 -15.02
CA ILE A 119 -8.12 -11.18 -15.46
C ILE A 119 -8.23 -11.52 -16.96
N PRO A 120 -7.62 -10.77 -17.88
CA PRO A 120 -7.56 -11.19 -19.27
C PRO A 120 -6.87 -12.56 -19.30
N ARG A 121 -7.60 -13.62 -19.64
CA ARG A 121 -6.98 -14.86 -20.04
C ARG A 121 -6.39 -14.58 -21.42
N ASN A 122 -5.07 -14.49 -21.51
CA ASN A 122 -4.41 -14.52 -22.80
C ASN A 122 -4.82 -15.83 -23.49
N GLY A 123 -5.47 -15.71 -24.65
CA GLY A 123 -5.63 -16.79 -25.61
C GLY A 123 -4.37 -17.00 -26.42
#